data_AF-A0A1I3JU78-F1
#
_entry.id   AF-A0A1I3JU78-F1
#
_cell.length_a   1.000
_cell.length_b   1.000
_cell.length_c   1.000
_cell.angle_alpha   90.00
_cell.angle_beta   90.00
_cell.angle_gamma   90.00
#
_symmetry.space_group_name_H-M   'P 1'
#
loop_
_entity.id
_entity.type
_entity.pdbx_description
1 polymer ?
#
loop_
_entity_poly.entity_id
_entity_poly.type
_entity_poly.pdbx_seq_one_letter_code
_entity_poly.pdbx_strand_id
1 'polypeptide(L)'
;MNLITIENGELRLNSNLDEYTFGKTGHDSILNQEGVIFDGKNFRQWTFEEVKSYDAQKNGSPQRLVFYCAKNPLSDGAKTLAQYFDEGGEACLAAVKAVCTALTSAAINENAIPAVGAGGIMVDGDKVLFAPESLFNYAANSLPAEDTLNQHTGFINETIRGLPSLCFERAAIIYRLLAKRLPFPATDSIARNADIFDRKFLPIEYCVNGIDSGLALAINNALKLNSTAVNVPGKRKKGKASEDLKPSAEFPIEKLDEAFKLSLNTTEDKDFEEKVAAFIKNQNSKINTKRHIKRNTTTIGVIAGIVLVVVIVTINTIKTRNEDYTSVGLTSTETIRAYMNGVNEKDTLLLSDFGEGKTPNDFGDMVSRIYVMHKQRLAYGGDNGFGDPANWLFYITDEKKYAGSGIYGISNLKVDGKAESLEVELKKKNEKPAPLEKEGNVTLADGMTSVHKVEYYMFYTQGEDVDYIIEKVTGTFTLTFKKNRWVITEIDTEGTDLNVDCKQFFQDYLAALKESENDVIKAVDSLRPKYEWLPEKDAMQREKERIEYQILHPLEAVGC
;
A
#
# COMPACT_ATOMS: atom_id res chain seq x y z
N MET A 1 -2.46 43.98 21.72
CA MET A 1 -1.56 45.17 21.65
C MET A 1 -1.73 45.85 20.31
N ASN A 2 -1.96 47.17 20.24
CA ASN A 2 -2.10 47.88 18.95
C ASN A 2 -0.72 48.18 18.37
N LEU A 3 -0.47 47.74 17.13
CA LEU A 3 0.79 47.99 16.45
C LEU A 3 0.84 49.37 15.81
N ILE A 4 -0.30 49.91 15.38
CA ILE A 4 -0.39 51.23 14.76
C ILE A 4 -1.15 52.17 15.69
N THR A 5 -0.55 53.32 16.02
CA THR A 5 -1.15 54.36 16.86
C THR A 5 -0.89 55.74 16.28
N ILE A 6 -1.75 56.71 16.64
CA ILE A 6 -1.54 58.13 16.38
C ILE A 6 -1.27 58.80 17.71
N GLU A 7 -0.11 59.44 17.84
CA GLU A 7 0.29 60.16 19.05
C GLU A 7 0.94 61.48 18.66
N ASN A 8 0.47 62.59 19.23
CA ASN A 8 0.99 63.94 18.99
C ASN A 8 1.06 64.33 17.49
N GLY A 9 0.04 63.94 16.71
CA GLY A 9 -0.03 64.21 15.27
C GLY A 9 0.91 63.36 14.40
N GLU A 10 1.53 62.33 14.99
CA GLU A 10 2.44 61.40 14.32
C GLU A 10 1.81 60.01 14.26
N LEU A 11 1.84 59.39 13.09
CA LEU A 11 1.44 58.00 12.88
C LEU A 11 2.64 57.10 13.15
N ARG A 12 2.46 56.13 14.05
CA ARG A 12 3.54 55.25 14.53
C ARG A 12 3.17 53.79 14.33
N LEU A 13 4.06 53.02 13.68
CA LEU A 13 4.01 51.56 13.63
C LEU A 13 5.10 50.99 14.53
N ASN A 14 4.70 50.29 15.59
CA ASN A 14 5.59 49.62 16.52
C ASN A 14 6.24 48.39 15.87
N SER A 15 7.56 48.39 15.71
CA SER A 15 8.30 47.22 15.21
C SER A 15 8.35 46.06 16.21
N ASN A 16 8.04 46.35 17.48
CA ASN A 16 8.15 45.48 18.64
C ASN A 16 9.59 45.00 18.91
N LEU A 17 10.60 45.71 18.40
CA LEU A 17 12.01 45.42 18.63
C LEU A 17 12.63 46.55 19.47
N ASP A 18 13.60 46.19 20.32
CA ASP A 18 14.51 47.17 20.91
C ASP A 18 15.55 47.64 19.87
N GLU A 19 16.24 48.74 20.16
CA GLU A 19 17.22 49.35 19.25
C GLU A 19 18.31 48.37 18.82
N TYR A 20 18.77 47.51 19.73
CA TYR A 20 19.82 46.54 19.46
C TYR A 20 19.38 45.45 18.49
N THR A 21 18.21 44.88 18.72
CA THR A 21 17.63 43.82 17.89
C THR A 21 17.25 44.38 16.54
N PHE A 22 16.62 45.57 16.50
CA PHE A 22 16.26 46.27 15.28
C PHE A 22 17.49 46.49 14.38
N GLY A 23 18.59 47.01 14.93
CA GLY A 23 19.83 47.26 14.17
C GLY A 23 20.47 46.01 13.54
N LYS A 24 20.17 44.80 14.04
CA LYS A 24 20.66 43.54 13.46
C LYS A 24 19.79 42.98 12.34
N THR A 25 18.57 43.46 12.20
CA THR A 25 17.61 42.91 11.22
C THR A 25 17.74 43.51 9.82
N GLY A 26 18.39 44.67 9.68
CA GLY A 26 18.44 45.42 8.42
C GLY A 26 17.06 45.98 8.01
N HIS A 27 16.10 46.05 8.94
CA HIS A 27 14.74 46.54 8.65
C HIS A 27 14.65 48.06 8.42
N ASP A 28 15.74 48.80 8.59
CA ASP A 28 15.89 50.18 8.12
C ASP A 28 15.85 50.27 6.59
N SER A 29 16.36 49.25 5.90
CA SER A 29 16.38 49.19 4.43
C SER A 29 15.01 49.12 3.76
N ILE A 30 13.95 48.82 4.52
CA ILE A 30 12.57 48.69 4.04
C ILE A 30 11.66 49.83 4.50
N LEU A 31 12.21 50.89 5.11
CA LEU A 31 11.47 52.10 5.51
C LEU A 31 10.71 52.73 4.33
N ASN A 32 11.31 52.71 3.14
CA ASN A 32 10.76 53.31 1.93
C ASN A 32 9.65 52.46 1.28
N GLN A 33 9.21 51.36 1.91
CA GLN A 33 8.07 50.61 1.39
C GLN A 33 6.78 51.42 1.48
N GLU A 34 5.99 51.34 0.42
CA GLU A 34 4.77 52.11 0.27
C GLU A 34 3.55 51.37 0.83
N GLY A 35 2.77 52.12 1.60
CA GLY A 35 1.38 51.86 1.89
C GLY A 35 0.49 52.64 0.92
N VAL A 36 -0.82 52.56 1.15
CA VAL A 36 -1.81 53.16 0.26
C VAL A 36 -2.89 53.88 1.07
N ILE A 37 -3.22 55.10 0.68
CA ILE A 37 -4.35 55.85 1.21
C ILE A 37 -5.45 55.90 0.16
N PHE A 38 -6.66 55.55 0.56
CA PHE A 38 -7.90 55.78 -0.18
C PHE A 38 -8.62 56.99 0.42
N ASP A 39 -8.88 58.02 -0.38
CA ASP A 39 -9.54 59.27 0.08
C ASP A 39 -11.08 59.25 -0.04
N GLY A 40 -11.67 58.06 -0.18
CA GLY A 40 -13.07 57.86 -0.51
C GLY A 40 -13.33 57.77 -2.02
N LYS A 41 -12.37 58.19 -2.86
CA LYS A 41 -12.49 58.14 -4.33
C LYS A 41 -11.21 57.68 -5.03
N ASN A 42 -10.04 58.17 -4.60
CA ASN A 42 -8.76 57.95 -5.25
C ASN A 42 -7.77 57.25 -4.32
N PHE A 43 -6.83 56.54 -4.93
CA PHE A 43 -5.70 55.92 -4.24
C PHE A 43 -4.45 56.78 -4.38
N ARG A 44 -3.67 56.89 -3.31
CA ARG A 44 -2.36 57.57 -3.29
C ARG A 44 -1.37 56.73 -2.49
N GLN A 45 -0.13 56.66 -2.95
CA GLN A 45 0.95 56.05 -2.19
C GLN A 45 1.28 56.88 -0.95
N TRP A 46 1.71 56.21 0.10
CA TRP A 46 2.12 56.82 1.36
C TRP A 46 3.22 55.99 2.02
N THR A 47 4.19 56.61 2.69
CA THR A 47 5.33 55.92 3.30
C THR A 47 5.56 56.40 4.73
N PHE A 48 6.24 55.56 5.53
CA PHE A 48 6.88 56.06 6.74
C PHE A 48 8.10 56.92 6.37
N GLU A 49 8.42 57.90 7.20
CA GLU A 49 9.44 58.92 6.91
C GLU A 49 10.71 58.70 7.72
N GLU A 50 10.58 58.15 8.93
CA GLU A 50 11.70 58.00 9.86
C GLU A 50 11.50 56.85 10.84
N VAL A 51 12.58 56.51 11.54
CA VAL A 51 12.60 55.50 12.61
C VAL A 51 12.98 56.19 13.91
N LYS A 52 12.15 56.03 14.95
CA LYS A 52 12.35 56.62 16.28
C LYS A 52 12.16 55.57 17.36
N SER A 53 12.68 55.86 18.56
CA SER A 53 12.50 54.99 19.72
C SER A 53 11.70 55.68 20.82
N TYR A 54 10.75 54.96 21.39
CA TYR A 54 9.90 55.45 22.49
C TYR A 54 9.78 54.38 23.57
N ASP A 55 9.55 54.83 24.81
CA ASP A 55 9.22 53.92 25.90
C ASP A 55 7.78 53.42 25.73
N ALA A 56 7.62 52.11 25.61
CA ALA A 56 6.34 51.45 25.37
C ALA A 56 6.21 50.16 26.18
N GLN A 57 4.99 49.74 26.46
CA GLN A 57 4.73 48.49 27.18
C GLN A 57 4.92 47.28 26.26
N LYS A 58 5.78 46.35 26.66
CA LYS A 58 5.94 45.03 26.03
C LYS A 58 5.92 43.96 27.11
N ASN A 59 5.03 42.98 26.96
CA ASN A 59 4.82 41.89 27.93
C ASN A 59 4.63 42.39 29.38
N GLY A 60 3.95 43.53 29.58
CA GLY A 60 3.70 44.11 30.89
C GLY A 60 4.89 44.85 31.52
N SER A 61 5.96 45.09 30.76
CA SER A 61 7.13 45.87 31.21
C SER A 61 7.39 47.05 30.27
N PRO A 62 7.75 48.24 30.79
CA PRO A 62 8.18 49.35 29.95
C PRO A 62 9.53 49.02 29.31
N GLN A 63 9.61 49.13 27.99
CA GLN A 63 10.81 48.91 27.20
C GLN A 63 10.93 50.01 26.14
N ARG A 64 12.16 50.41 25.83
CA ARG A 64 12.43 51.33 24.74
C ARG A 64 12.38 50.57 23.41
N LEU A 65 11.30 50.77 22.65
CA LEU A 65 11.03 50.07 21.40
C LEU A 65 11.18 51.01 20.21
N VAL A 66 11.46 50.42 19.05
CA VAL A 66 11.62 51.11 17.78
C VAL A 66 10.31 51.18 17.02
N PHE A 67 10.00 52.36 16.47
CA PHE A 67 8.79 52.68 15.72
C PHE A 67 9.13 53.29 14.37
N TYR A 68 8.39 52.88 13.34
CA TYR A 68 8.34 53.60 12.07
C TYR A 68 7.35 54.75 12.22
N CYS A 69 7.80 55.96 11.90
CA CYS A 69 7.07 57.20 12.17
C CYS A 69 6.89 58.01 10.89
N ALA A 70 5.76 58.69 10.78
CA ALA A 70 5.49 59.66 9.73
C ALA A 70 4.44 60.66 10.20
N LYS A 71 4.38 61.82 9.53
CA LYS A 71 3.29 62.76 9.72
C LYS A 71 1.93 62.08 9.52
N ASN A 72 1.01 62.24 10.48
CA ASN A 72 -0.31 61.62 10.40
C ASN A 72 -1.10 62.17 9.19
N PRO A 73 -1.50 61.32 8.22
CA PRO A 73 -2.33 61.74 7.08
C PRO A 73 -3.84 61.68 7.37
N LEU A 74 -4.24 61.20 8.56
CA LEU A 74 -5.61 61.03 9.02
C LEU A 74 -5.94 62.01 10.15
N SER A 75 -7.18 62.00 10.67
CA SER A 75 -7.54 62.68 11.91
C SER A 75 -6.97 61.99 13.16
N ASP A 76 -6.82 62.72 14.27
CA ASP A 76 -6.34 62.17 15.54
C ASP A 76 -7.31 61.13 16.16
N GLY A 77 -8.56 61.07 15.68
CA GLY A 77 -9.55 60.08 16.10
C GLY A 77 -9.54 58.79 15.30
N ALA A 78 -8.68 58.67 14.28
CA ALA A 78 -8.62 57.49 13.43
C ALA A 78 -8.16 56.25 14.20
N LYS A 79 -8.78 55.10 13.90
CA LYS A 79 -8.50 53.82 14.57
C LYS A 79 -8.21 52.73 13.55
N THR A 80 -7.52 51.69 13.98
CA THR A 80 -7.38 50.47 13.18
C THR A 80 -8.72 49.74 13.05
N LEU A 81 -8.92 49.00 11.97
CA LEU A 81 -10.11 48.18 11.78
C LEU A 81 -10.21 47.09 12.87
N ALA A 82 -9.08 46.60 13.38
CA ALA A 82 -9.05 45.70 14.54
C ALA A 82 -9.70 46.33 15.79
N GLN A 83 -9.37 47.59 16.12
CA GLN A 83 -9.99 48.30 17.24
C GLN A 83 -11.50 48.48 17.02
N TYR A 84 -11.94 48.77 15.79
CA TYR A 84 -13.36 48.83 15.49
C TYR A 84 -14.06 47.48 15.70
N PHE A 85 -13.41 46.34 15.40
CA PHE A 85 -13.97 45.02 15.70
C PHE A 85 -14.09 44.75 17.20
N ASP A 86 -13.14 45.23 18.01
CA ASP A 86 -13.18 45.09 19.46
C ASP A 86 -14.30 45.96 20.08
N GLU A 87 -14.53 47.16 19.54
CA GLU A 87 -15.59 48.08 19.98
C GLU A 87 -16.99 47.65 19.50
N GLY A 88 -17.10 47.10 18.30
CA GLY A 88 -18.36 46.70 17.69
C GLY A 88 -19.30 47.87 17.35
N GLY A 89 -20.60 47.58 17.27
CA GLY A 89 -21.64 48.58 17.01
C GLY A 89 -21.65 49.20 15.61
N GLU A 90 -22.39 50.30 15.45
CA GLU A 90 -22.58 50.99 14.16
C GLU A 90 -21.29 51.64 13.65
N ALA A 91 -20.41 52.09 14.54
CA ALA A 91 -19.10 52.63 14.16
C ALA A 91 -18.23 51.55 13.46
N CYS A 92 -18.27 50.31 13.95
CA CYS A 92 -17.62 49.17 13.30
C CYS A 92 -18.21 48.89 11.92
N LEU A 93 -19.54 48.90 11.79
CA LEU A 93 -20.21 48.75 10.49
C LEU A 93 -19.77 49.84 9.50
N ALA A 94 -19.75 51.10 9.91
CA ALA A 94 -19.30 52.21 9.07
C ALA A 94 -17.84 52.04 8.63
N ALA A 95 -16.95 51.66 9.55
CA ALA A 95 -15.55 51.41 9.23
C ALA A 95 -15.37 50.24 8.25
N VAL A 96 -16.10 49.14 8.46
CA VAL A 96 -16.09 47.98 7.54
C VAL A 96 -16.60 48.38 6.15
N LYS A 97 -17.65 49.22 6.06
CA LYS A 97 -18.16 49.71 4.77
C LYS A 97 -17.12 50.56 4.05
N ALA A 98 -16.43 51.46 4.74
CA ALA A 98 -15.35 52.26 4.15
C ALA A 98 -14.22 51.37 3.59
N VAL A 99 -13.77 50.38 4.36
CA VAL A 99 -12.71 49.44 3.93
C VAL A 99 -13.19 48.57 2.76
N CYS A 100 -14.41 48.05 2.81
CA CYS A 100 -14.97 47.25 1.71
C CYS A 100 -15.15 48.08 0.44
N THR A 101 -15.45 49.37 0.57
CA THR A 101 -15.54 50.31 -0.56
C THR A 101 -14.16 50.53 -1.19
N ALA A 102 -13.12 50.71 -0.36
CA ALA A 102 -11.73 50.80 -0.83
C ALA A 102 -11.30 49.51 -1.55
N LEU A 103 -11.49 48.34 -0.93
CA LEU A 103 -11.12 47.05 -1.53
C LEU A 103 -11.88 46.77 -2.84
N THR A 104 -13.16 47.13 -2.90
CA THR A 104 -13.99 46.96 -4.11
C THR A 104 -13.55 47.93 -5.21
N SER A 105 -13.27 49.18 -4.86
CA SER A 105 -12.75 50.18 -5.80
C SER A 105 -11.39 49.77 -6.35
N ALA A 106 -10.52 49.18 -5.54
CA ALA A 106 -9.25 48.65 -6.01
C ALA A 106 -9.40 47.40 -6.88
N ALA A 107 -10.33 46.51 -6.54
CA ALA A 107 -10.63 45.34 -7.35
C ALA A 107 -11.18 45.70 -8.73
N ILE A 108 -12.05 46.72 -8.83
CA ILE A 108 -12.64 47.19 -10.10
C ILE A 108 -11.62 47.94 -10.95
N ASN A 109 -10.79 48.80 -10.33
CA ASN A 109 -9.85 49.67 -11.03
C ASN A 109 -8.42 49.10 -11.09
N GLU A 110 -8.23 47.82 -10.71
CA GLU A 110 -6.95 47.12 -10.69
C GLU A 110 -5.83 47.84 -9.90
N ASN A 111 -6.19 48.57 -8.84
CA ASN A 111 -5.21 49.22 -7.97
C ASN A 111 -4.57 48.19 -7.02
N ALA A 112 -3.24 48.23 -6.90
CA ALA A 112 -2.53 47.43 -5.91
C ALA A 112 -2.78 47.97 -4.50
N ILE A 113 -3.20 47.10 -3.58
CA ILE A 113 -3.35 47.41 -2.15
C ILE A 113 -2.52 46.39 -1.35
N PRO A 114 -1.78 46.85 -0.31
CA PRO A 114 -1.11 45.98 0.66
C PRO A 114 -2.05 45.02 1.39
N ALA A 115 -1.71 43.73 1.45
CA ALA A 115 -2.49 42.74 2.20
C ALA A 115 -2.05 42.70 3.68
N VAL A 116 -2.61 43.60 4.49
CA VAL A 116 -2.15 43.83 5.87
C VAL A 116 -3.11 43.35 6.95
N GLY A 117 -4.35 42.97 6.63
CA GLY A 117 -5.34 42.58 7.63
C GLY A 117 -5.76 43.73 8.54
N ALA A 118 -6.72 43.46 9.45
CA ALA A 118 -7.46 44.52 10.15
C ALA A 118 -6.59 45.45 11.04
N GLY A 119 -5.46 44.98 11.57
CA GLY A 119 -4.56 45.80 12.39
C GLY A 119 -3.69 46.75 11.58
N GLY A 120 -3.48 46.46 10.29
CA GLY A 120 -2.71 47.31 9.37
C GLY A 120 -3.57 48.29 8.58
N ILE A 121 -4.88 48.28 8.78
CA ILE A 121 -5.85 49.14 8.10
C ILE A 121 -6.35 50.17 9.11
N MET A 122 -6.13 51.46 8.85
CA MET A 122 -6.70 52.56 9.63
C MET A 122 -7.86 53.21 8.91
N VAL A 123 -8.88 53.62 9.66
CA VAL A 123 -10.11 54.21 9.13
C VAL A 123 -10.44 55.53 9.81
N ASP A 124 -10.72 56.54 8.99
CA ASP A 124 -11.09 57.91 9.37
C ASP A 124 -12.27 58.38 8.50
N GLY A 125 -13.49 58.06 8.93
CA GLY A 125 -14.69 58.20 8.10
C GLY A 125 -14.58 57.35 6.82
N ASP A 126 -14.65 57.99 5.66
CA ASP A 126 -14.50 57.34 4.35
C ASP A 126 -13.02 57.17 3.92
N LYS A 127 -12.07 57.77 4.65
CA LYS A 127 -10.64 57.61 4.35
C LYS A 127 -10.12 56.33 4.97
N VAL A 128 -9.32 55.59 4.19
CA VAL A 128 -8.73 54.32 4.61
C VAL A 128 -7.24 54.33 4.30
N LEU A 129 -6.41 54.05 5.29
CA LEU A 129 -4.96 53.86 5.12
C LEU A 129 -4.63 52.38 5.28
N PHE A 130 -3.95 51.82 4.30
CA PHE A 130 -3.34 50.49 4.33
C PHE A 130 -1.85 50.67 4.56
N ALA A 131 -1.33 50.12 5.67
CA ALA A 131 0.09 50.18 5.98
C ALA A 131 0.93 49.45 4.90
N PRO A 132 2.23 49.76 4.78
CA PRO A 132 3.13 48.98 3.91
C PRO A 132 3.18 47.50 4.31
N GLU A 133 2.99 46.59 3.35
CA GLU A 133 2.80 45.15 3.61
C GLU A 133 3.95 44.53 4.40
N SER A 134 5.21 44.73 3.97
CA SER A 134 6.32 44.04 4.65
C SER A 134 6.56 44.59 6.05
N LEU A 135 6.48 45.92 6.23
CA LEU A 135 6.64 46.55 7.54
C LEU A 135 5.60 46.04 8.53
N PHE A 136 4.33 45.98 8.12
CA PHE A 136 3.28 45.47 8.97
C PHE A 136 3.43 43.98 9.26
N ASN A 137 3.79 43.16 8.27
CA ASN A 137 4.01 41.72 8.46
C ASN A 137 5.12 41.46 9.49
N TYR A 138 6.23 42.21 9.44
CA TYR A 138 7.30 42.09 10.44
C TYR A 138 6.81 42.44 11.85
N ALA A 139 6.10 43.56 11.99
CA ALA A 139 5.52 43.95 13.27
C ALA A 139 4.51 42.91 13.79
N ALA A 140 3.60 42.43 12.93
CA ALA A 140 2.56 41.46 13.29
C ALA A 140 3.11 40.08 13.70
N ASN A 141 4.22 39.64 13.10
CA ASN A 141 4.86 38.36 13.42
C ASN A 141 5.50 38.32 14.82
N SER A 142 5.66 39.47 15.47
CA SER A 142 6.20 39.57 16.83
C SER A 142 5.11 39.53 17.92
N LEU A 143 3.83 39.59 17.53
CA LEU A 143 2.70 39.51 18.44
C LEU A 143 2.47 38.07 18.94
N PRO A 144 1.80 37.88 20.07
CA PRO A 144 1.25 36.58 20.45
C PRO A 144 0.35 36.02 19.34
N ALA A 145 0.30 34.70 19.20
CA ALA A 145 -0.36 34.03 18.07
C ALA A 145 -1.85 34.43 17.90
N GLU A 146 -2.56 34.68 19.00
CA GLU A 146 -3.96 35.14 18.98
C GLU A 146 -4.09 36.60 18.50
N ASP A 147 -3.20 37.48 18.95
CA ASP A 147 -3.13 38.87 18.50
C ASP A 147 -2.75 38.94 17.02
N THR A 148 -1.76 38.15 16.56
CA THR A 148 -1.38 38.03 15.15
C THR A 148 -2.55 37.54 14.29
N LEU A 149 -3.36 36.61 14.81
CA LEU A 149 -4.54 36.11 14.12
C LEU A 149 -5.62 37.20 13.98
N ASN A 150 -5.95 37.88 15.08
CA ASN A 150 -7.00 38.90 15.14
C ASN A 150 -6.64 40.24 14.49
N GLN A 151 -5.34 40.51 14.26
CA GLN A 151 -4.89 41.73 13.60
C GLN A 151 -4.43 41.50 12.16
N HIS A 152 -3.95 40.30 11.81
CA HIS A 152 -3.28 40.10 10.52
C HIS A 152 -3.73 38.82 9.82
N THR A 153 -3.21 37.68 10.27
CA THR A 153 -3.26 36.42 9.51
C THR A 153 -4.65 35.80 9.38
N GLY A 154 -5.62 36.24 10.20
CA GLY A 154 -7.01 35.79 10.12
C GLY A 154 -7.80 36.34 8.92
N PHE A 155 -7.29 37.40 8.27
CA PHE A 155 -7.96 38.09 7.17
C PHE A 155 -7.34 37.77 5.80
N ILE A 156 -6.13 37.21 5.77
CA ILE A 156 -5.35 37.02 4.55
C ILE A 156 -5.25 35.54 4.17
N ASN A 157 -5.12 35.29 2.87
CA ASN A 157 -4.74 33.99 2.33
C ASN A 157 -3.46 34.12 1.52
N GLU A 158 -2.34 33.72 2.11
CA GLU A 158 -0.99 33.85 1.55
C GLU A 158 -0.79 33.03 0.25
N THR A 159 -1.70 32.09 -0.05
CA THR A 159 -1.59 31.21 -1.23
C THR A 159 -2.08 31.85 -2.53
N ILE A 160 -2.71 33.03 -2.45
CA ILE A 160 -3.29 33.76 -3.58
C ILE A 160 -2.84 35.22 -3.56
N ARG A 161 -2.82 35.87 -4.73
CA ARG A 161 -2.39 37.26 -4.91
C ARG A 161 -3.33 37.99 -5.89
N GLY A 162 -3.29 39.32 -5.91
CA GLY A 162 -4.08 40.16 -6.81
C GLY A 162 -5.58 40.14 -6.49
N LEU A 163 -6.43 40.16 -7.52
CA LEU A 163 -7.89 40.20 -7.34
C LEU A 163 -8.44 39.11 -6.37
N PRO A 164 -8.01 37.83 -6.44
CA PRO A 164 -8.44 36.81 -5.49
C PRO A 164 -8.14 37.13 -4.02
N SER A 165 -6.95 37.69 -3.72
CA SER A 165 -6.59 38.02 -2.33
C SER A 165 -7.43 39.18 -1.79
N LEU A 166 -7.70 40.20 -2.61
CA LEU A 166 -8.61 41.30 -2.26
C LEU A 166 -10.03 40.78 -1.97
N CYS A 167 -10.52 39.87 -2.81
CA CYS A 167 -11.84 39.26 -2.60
C CYS A 167 -11.89 38.50 -1.27
N PHE A 168 -10.85 37.71 -0.97
CA PHE A 168 -10.75 36.93 0.27
C PHE A 168 -10.71 37.85 1.49
N GLU A 169 -9.85 38.88 1.49
CA GLU A 169 -9.70 39.81 2.61
C GLU A 169 -10.99 40.58 2.89
N ARG A 170 -11.64 41.11 1.84
CA ARG A 170 -12.96 41.74 1.93
C ARG A 170 -13.99 40.80 2.57
N ALA A 171 -14.03 39.54 2.13
CA ALA A 171 -14.97 38.56 2.67
C ALA A 171 -14.65 38.17 4.11
N ALA A 172 -13.38 38.06 4.50
CA ALA A 172 -12.98 37.77 5.87
C ALA A 172 -13.33 38.93 6.84
N ILE A 173 -13.15 40.18 6.39
CA ILE A 173 -13.57 41.38 7.13
C ILE A 173 -15.08 41.37 7.37
N ILE A 174 -15.88 41.14 6.33
CA ILE A 174 -17.35 41.09 6.44
C ILE A 174 -17.79 39.91 7.30
N TYR A 175 -17.15 38.75 7.14
CA TYR A 175 -17.42 37.59 7.96
C TYR A 175 -17.13 37.87 9.44
N ARG A 176 -16.03 38.56 9.76
CA ARG A 176 -15.71 38.98 11.14
C ARG A 176 -16.75 39.94 11.71
N LEU A 177 -17.26 40.89 10.92
CA LEU A 177 -18.32 41.82 11.32
C LEU A 177 -19.62 41.09 11.67
N LEU A 178 -20.05 40.18 10.78
CA LEU A 178 -21.34 39.53 10.84
C LEU A 178 -21.35 38.33 11.79
N ALA A 179 -20.39 37.42 11.67
CA ALA A 179 -20.33 36.19 12.46
C ALA A 179 -19.65 36.36 13.83
N LYS A 180 -19.11 37.55 14.13
CA LYS A 180 -18.35 37.85 15.37
C LYS A 180 -17.20 36.87 15.64
N ARG A 181 -16.67 36.23 14.60
CA ARG A 181 -15.51 35.34 14.64
C ARG A 181 -14.82 35.33 13.29
N LEU A 182 -13.57 34.88 13.24
CA LEU A 182 -12.85 34.69 11.98
C LEU A 182 -13.36 33.44 11.24
N PRO A 183 -13.32 33.42 9.90
CA PRO A 183 -13.73 32.25 9.12
C PRO A 183 -12.83 31.04 9.37
N PHE A 184 -11.53 31.27 9.60
CA PHE A 184 -10.53 30.24 9.88
C PHE A 184 -9.77 30.59 11.17
N PRO A 185 -10.27 30.15 12.35
CA PRO A 185 -9.81 30.65 13.65
C PRO A 185 -8.55 29.95 14.20
N ALA A 186 -7.91 29.06 13.43
CA ALA A 186 -6.69 28.39 13.88
C ALA A 186 -5.52 29.39 13.96
N THR A 187 -4.86 29.48 15.13
CA THR A 187 -3.70 30.35 15.35
C THR A 187 -2.44 29.81 14.66
N ASP A 188 -2.26 28.49 14.66
CA ASP A 188 -1.19 27.81 13.90
C ASP A 188 -1.38 27.97 12.39
N SER A 189 -0.32 28.42 11.70
CA SER A 189 -0.38 28.73 10.27
C SER A 189 -0.60 27.48 9.41
N ILE A 190 -0.05 26.33 9.79
CA ILE A 190 -0.20 25.07 9.06
C ILE A 190 -1.64 24.58 9.16
N ALA A 191 -2.21 24.56 10.35
CA ALA A 191 -3.60 24.19 10.60
C ALA A 191 -4.57 25.14 9.89
N ARG A 192 -4.33 26.45 9.96
CA ARG A 192 -5.15 27.46 9.27
C ARG A 192 -5.11 27.30 7.76
N ASN A 193 -3.91 27.11 7.18
CA ASN A 193 -3.77 26.86 5.75
C ASN A 193 -4.44 25.55 5.31
N ALA A 194 -4.39 24.50 6.14
CA ALA A 194 -5.13 23.27 5.90
C ALA A 194 -6.65 23.49 5.94
N ASP A 195 -7.14 24.32 6.86
CA ASP A 195 -8.55 24.68 6.98
C ASP A 195 -9.02 25.53 5.78
N ILE A 196 -8.22 26.50 5.30
CA ILE A 196 -8.47 27.26 4.06
C ILE A 196 -8.52 26.32 2.85
N PHE A 197 -7.56 25.40 2.74
CA PHE A 197 -7.49 24.43 1.64
C PHE A 197 -8.70 23.50 1.61
N ASP A 198 -9.13 23.03 2.79
CA ASP A 198 -10.30 22.16 2.94
C ASP A 198 -11.63 22.93 2.97
N ARG A 199 -11.61 24.27 2.86
CA ARG A 199 -12.78 25.15 2.94
C ARG A 199 -13.57 24.92 4.25
N LYS A 200 -12.83 24.71 5.35
CA LYS A 200 -13.35 24.43 6.68
C LYS A 200 -13.73 25.72 7.41
N PHE A 201 -14.80 26.35 6.94
CA PHE A 201 -15.47 27.45 7.64
C PHE A 201 -16.98 27.17 7.66
N LEU A 202 -17.70 27.81 8.57
CA LEU A 202 -19.16 27.78 8.56
C LEU A 202 -19.67 28.81 7.54
N PRO A 203 -20.42 28.45 6.50
CA PRO A 203 -20.95 29.42 5.55
C PRO A 203 -21.79 30.49 6.25
N ILE A 204 -21.76 31.73 5.74
CA ILE A 204 -22.30 32.89 6.46
C ILE A 204 -23.82 32.82 6.70
N GLU A 205 -24.56 32.13 5.84
CA GLU A 205 -25.98 31.83 5.99
C GLU A 205 -26.28 30.94 7.19
N TYR A 206 -25.29 30.20 7.72
CA TYR A 206 -25.37 29.47 8.98
C TYR A 206 -24.84 30.27 10.17
N CYS A 207 -24.36 31.51 9.94
CA CYS A 207 -23.94 32.45 10.99
C CYS A 207 -24.98 33.56 11.20
N VAL A 208 -25.71 33.96 10.15
CA VAL A 208 -26.72 35.03 10.18
C VAL A 208 -28.00 34.51 9.53
N ASN A 209 -29.03 34.28 10.33
CA ASN A 209 -30.32 33.80 9.86
C ASN A 209 -31.00 34.87 8.97
N GLY A 210 -31.52 34.45 7.81
CA GLY A 210 -32.21 35.32 6.87
C GLY A 210 -31.34 36.25 6.02
N ILE A 211 -30.00 36.10 6.04
CA ILE A 211 -29.10 36.90 5.18
C ILE A 211 -29.44 36.74 3.69
N ASP A 212 -29.31 37.83 2.93
CA ASP A 212 -29.50 37.82 1.47
C ASP A 212 -28.62 36.76 0.80
N SER A 213 -29.24 35.93 -0.06
CA SER A 213 -28.55 34.81 -0.71
C SER A 213 -27.42 35.25 -1.63
N GLY A 214 -27.53 36.42 -2.26
CA GLY A 214 -26.50 36.98 -3.13
C GLY A 214 -25.28 37.43 -2.34
N LEU A 215 -25.49 38.15 -1.24
CA LEU A 215 -24.42 38.53 -0.31
C LEU A 215 -23.76 37.30 0.30
N ALA A 216 -24.54 36.32 0.76
CA ALA A 216 -24.00 35.09 1.33
C ALA A 216 -23.15 34.31 0.32
N LEU A 217 -23.64 34.16 -0.91
CA LEU A 217 -22.90 33.52 -1.99
C LEU A 217 -21.59 34.26 -2.31
N ALA A 218 -21.60 35.59 -2.35
CA ALA A 218 -20.42 36.41 -2.60
C ALA A 218 -19.35 36.22 -1.52
N ILE A 219 -19.74 36.26 -0.24
CA ILE A 219 -18.84 36.03 0.91
C ILE A 219 -18.26 34.62 0.85
N ASN A 220 -19.12 33.61 0.72
CA ASN A 220 -18.71 32.22 0.76
C ASN A 220 -17.79 31.86 -0.41
N ASN A 221 -18.09 32.33 -1.63
CA ASN A 221 -17.26 32.05 -2.80
C ASN A 221 -15.88 32.68 -2.67
N ALA A 222 -15.80 33.90 -2.12
CA ALA A 222 -14.54 34.56 -1.85
C ALA A 222 -13.71 33.82 -0.78
N LEU A 223 -14.33 33.33 0.30
CA LEU A 223 -13.65 32.53 1.33
C LEU A 223 -13.23 31.13 0.85
N LYS A 224 -13.81 30.61 -0.23
CA LYS A 224 -13.40 29.35 -0.88
C LYS A 224 -12.21 29.53 -1.83
N LEU A 225 -11.79 30.76 -2.15
CA LEU A 225 -10.65 31.03 -3.03
C LEU A 225 -9.36 30.54 -2.39
N ASN A 226 -8.60 29.75 -3.14
CA ASN A 226 -7.26 29.27 -2.77
C ASN A 226 -6.45 28.92 -4.03
N SER A 227 -5.16 28.61 -3.87
CA SER A 227 -4.25 28.29 -4.97
C SER A 227 -4.67 27.12 -5.88
N THR A 228 -5.63 26.27 -5.47
CA THR A 228 -6.18 25.19 -6.31
C THR A 228 -7.51 25.54 -6.97
N ALA A 229 -8.23 26.51 -6.41
CA ALA A 229 -9.50 27.00 -6.95
C ALA A 229 -9.28 28.04 -8.06
N VAL A 230 -8.21 28.85 -7.95
CA VAL A 230 -7.89 29.92 -8.91
C VAL A 230 -6.73 29.50 -9.80
N ASN A 231 -6.75 29.92 -11.07
CA ASN A 231 -5.65 29.65 -11.99
C ASN A 231 -4.45 30.54 -11.64
N VAL A 232 -3.41 29.96 -11.03
CA VAL A 232 -2.16 30.67 -10.71
C VAL A 232 -1.17 30.48 -11.87
N PRO A 233 -0.63 31.56 -12.47
CA PRO A 233 0.39 31.46 -13.52
C PRO A 233 1.55 30.54 -13.10
N GLY A 234 1.94 29.60 -13.96
CA GLY A 234 3.07 28.69 -13.73
C GLY A 234 2.76 27.38 -12.98
N LYS A 235 1.53 27.15 -12.48
CA LYS A 235 1.15 25.87 -11.86
C LYS A 235 0.13 25.10 -12.72
N ARG A 236 0.46 23.86 -13.10
CA ARG A 236 -0.48 22.95 -13.77
C ARG A 236 -1.67 22.64 -12.85
N LYS A 237 -2.90 22.90 -13.30
CA LYS A 237 -4.15 22.46 -12.64
C LYS A 237 -4.09 20.92 -12.43
N LYS A 238 -4.00 20.45 -11.18
CA LYS A 238 -4.23 19.03 -10.87
C LYS A 238 -5.74 18.81 -10.72
N GLY A 239 -6.39 18.39 -11.81
CA GLY A 239 -7.78 17.94 -11.83
C GLY A 239 -8.81 18.99 -12.29
N LYS A 240 -9.98 18.49 -12.73
CA LYS A 240 -11.19 19.30 -12.91
C LYS A 240 -11.76 19.62 -11.53
N ALA A 241 -11.55 20.83 -11.02
CA ALA A 241 -12.35 21.28 -9.87
C ALA A 241 -13.82 21.32 -10.31
N SER A 242 -14.73 20.78 -9.50
CA SER A 242 -16.17 20.73 -9.80
C SER A 242 -16.85 22.11 -9.80
N GLU A 243 -16.15 23.14 -9.34
CA GLU A 243 -16.61 24.53 -9.29
C GLU A 243 -15.43 25.40 -9.75
N ASP A 244 -15.46 25.92 -10.99
CA ASP A 244 -14.54 26.97 -11.41
C ASP A 244 -14.94 28.28 -10.69
N LEU A 245 -14.41 28.47 -9.47
CA LEU A 245 -14.61 29.68 -8.68
C LEU A 245 -13.88 30.84 -9.36
N LYS A 246 -14.65 31.77 -9.91
CA LYS A 246 -14.12 33.01 -10.49
C LYS A 246 -14.16 34.13 -9.43
N PRO A 247 -13.03 34.80 -9.16
CA PRO A 247 -13.04 35.96 -8.27
C PRO A 247 -13.88 37.08 -8.90
N SER A 248 -14.66 37.80 -8.07
CA SER A 248 -15.54 38.89 -8.50
C SER A 248 -15.09 40.22 -7.92
N ALA A 249 -14.77 41.18 -8.79
CA ALA A 249 -14.45 42.54 -8.36
C ALA A 249 -15.66 43.23 -7.70
N GLU A 250 -16.82 43.11 -8.32
CA GLU A 250 -18.09 43.62 -7.80
C GLU A 250 -18.52 42.87 -6.53
N PHE A 251 -19.11 43.62 -5.60
CA PHE A 251 -19.59 43.11 -4.33
C PHE A 251 -20.79 43.93 -3.83
N PRO A 252 -21.86 43.29 -3.32
CA PRO A 252 -23.09 43.97 -2.90
C PRO A 252 -22.95 44.62 -1.51
N ILE A 253 -22.17 45.70 -1.40
CA ILE A 253 -21.91 46.42 -0.15
C ILE A 253 -23.21 47.02 0.42
N GLU A 254 -24.13 47.43 -0.44
CA GLU A 254 -25.42 48.02 -0.08
C GLU A 254 -26.30 47.10 0.77
N LYS A 255 -26.08 45.78 0.70
CA LYS A 255 -26.83 44.79 1.49
C LYS A 255 -26.28 44.59 2.91
N LEU A 256 -25.15 45.23 3.25
CA LEU A 256 -24.46 44.98 4.51
C LEU A 256 -25.19 45.55 5.73
N ASP A 257 -25.92 46.66 5.57
CA ASP A 257 -26.67 47.28 6.68
C ASP A 257 -27.77 46.36 7.19
N GLU A 258 -28.50 45.72 6.28
CA GLU A 258 -29.55 44.74 6.62
C GLU A 258 -28.96 43.47 7.24
N ALA A 259 -27.88 42.94 6.63
CA ALA A 259 -27.19 41.77 7.17
C ALA A 259 -26.63 42.01 8.58
N PHE A 260 -26.13 43.22 8.87
CA PHE A 260 -25.68 43.59 10.20
C PHE A 260 -26.82 43.67 11.21
N LYS A 261 -27.97 44.24 10.83
CA LYS A 261 -29.16 44.23 11.71
C LYS A 261 -29.61 42.80 12.03
N LEU A 262 -29.60 41.91 11.03
CA LEU A 262 -29.89 40.49 11.23
C LEU A 262 -28.88 39.80 12.13
N SER A 263 -27.59 40.14 12.05
CA SER A 263 -26.56 39.52 12.90
C SER A 263 -26.60 39.95 14.36
N LEU A 264 -27.26 41.07 14.67
CA LEU A 264 -27.55 41.50 16.04
C LEU A 264 -28.79 40.80 16.61
N ASN A 265 -29.61 40.16 15.77
CA ASN A 265 -30.80 39.45 16.22
C ASN A 265 -30.41 38.15 16.93
N THR A 266 -30.77 38.04 18.21
CA THR A 266 -30.47 36.89 19.08
C THR A 266 -31.69 36.00 19.33
N THR A 267 -32.76 36.18 18.55
CA THR A 267 -33.96 35.35 18.70
C THR A 267 -33.63 33.89 18.45
N GLU A 268 -33.91 33.03 19.42
CA GLU A 268 -33.74 31.58 19.31
C GLU A 268 -34.65 31.03 18.20
N ASP A 269 -34.04 30.49 17.15
CA ASP A 269 -34.70 29.80 16.05
C ASP A 269 -34.20 28.35 16.03
N LYS A 270 -35.01 27.44 16.59
CA LYS A 270 -34.65 26.02 16.73
C LYS A 270 -34.39 25.36 15.37
N ASP A 271 -35.17 25.70 14.34
CA ASP A 271 -34.99 25.14 13.00
C ASP A 271 -33.66 25.59 12.39
N PHE A 272 -33.24 26.83 12.68
CA PHE A 272 -31.94 27.35 12.29
C PHE A 272 -30.80 26.63 13.03
N GLU A 273 -30.88 26.49 14.36
CA GLU A 273 -29.88 25.82 15.17
C GLU A 273 -29.67 24.36 14.77
N GLU A 274 -30.74 23.63 14.49
CA GLU A 274 -30.68 22.23 14.03
C GLU A 274 -29.98 22.13 12.66
N LYS A 275 -30.27 23.04 11.73
CA LYS A 275 -29.58 23.10 10.42
C LYS A 275 -28.09 23.38 10.58
N VAL A 276 -27.72 24.31 11.45
CA VAL A 276 -26.32 24.63 11.78
C VAL A 276 -25.60 23.40 12.34
N ALA A 277 -26.19 22.72 13.33
CA ALA A 277 -25.62 21.54 13.95
C ALA A 277 -25.44 20.39 12.94
N ALA A 278 -26.44 20.14 12.10
CA ALA A 278 -26.38 19.13 11.05
C ALA A 278 -25.26 19.41 10.03
N PHE A 279 -25.10 20.68 9.62
CA PHE A 279 -24.02 21.09 8.73
C PHE A 279 -22.64 20.85 9.34
N ILE A 280 -22.42 21.32 10.57
CA ILE A 280 -21.13 21.14 11.28
C ILE A 280 -20.77 19.67 11.40
N LYS A 281 -21.73 18.81 11.79
CA LYS A 281 -21.52 17.36 11.90
C LYS A 281 -21.11 16.74 10.56
N ASN A 282 -21.81 17.09 9.48
CA ASN A 282 -21.53 16.55 8.15
C ASN A 282 -20.18 17.04 7.59
N GLN A 283 -19.88 18.33 7.75
CA GLN A 283 -18.62 18.93 7.32
C GLN A 283 -17.42 18.31 8.05
N ASN A 284 -17.50 18.18 9.38
CA ASN A 284 -16.43 17.56 10.17
C ASN A 284 -16.20 16.10 9.80
N SER A 285 -17.27 15.32 9.57
CA SER A 285 -17.16 13.93 9.12
C SER A 285 -16.43 13.82 7.77
N LYS A 286 -16.84 14.64 6.78
CA LYS A 286 -16.21 14.65 5.45
C LYS A 286 -14.75 15.05 5.49
N ILE A 287 -14.42 16.13 6.22
CA ILE A 287 -13.06 16.65 6.29
C ILE A 287 -12.16 15.68 7.06
N ASN A 288 -12.61 15.13 8.19
CA ASN A 288 -11.82 14.15 8.96
C ASN A 288 -11.54 12.90 8.13
N THR A 289 -12.55 12.38 7.40
CA THR A 289 -12.37 11.24 6.49
C THR A 289 -11.35 11.54 5.40
N LYS A 290 -11.48 12.69 4.72
CA LYS A 290 -10.54 13.13 3.67
C LYS A 290 -9.11 13.28 4.21
N ARG A 291 -8.94 13.92 5.37
CA ARG A 291 -7.63 14.09 6.03
C ARG A 291 -7.03 12.75 6.44
N HIS A 292 -7.84 11.84 6.99
CA HIS A 292 -7.40 10.51 7.40
C HIS A 292 -6.91 9.68 6.21
N ILE A 293 -7.66 9.66 5.11
CA ILE A 293 -7.25 8.98 3.87
C ILE A 293 -5.94 9.58 3.35
N LYS A 294 -5.86 10.91 3.23
CA LYS A 294 -4.66 11.58 2.71
C LYS A 294 -3.42 11.27 3.56
N ARG A 295 -3.55 11.28 4.89
CA ARG A 295 -2.46 10.97 5.83
C ARG A 295 -2.00 9.52 5.73
N ASN A 296 -2.92 8.58 5.49
CA ASN A 296 -2.63 7.15 5.54
C ASN A 296 -2.55 6.49 4.14
N THR A 297 -2.50 7.28 3.06
CA THR A 297 -2.49 6.79 1.66
C THR A 297 -1.44 5.70 1.44
N THR A 298 -0.22 5.88 1.96
CA THR A 298 0.88 4.91 1.84
C THR A 298 0.56 3.60 2.55
N THR A 299 0.08 3.66 3.79
CA THR A 299 -0.29 2.49 4.58
C THR A 299 -1.44 1.71 3.95
N ILE A 300 -2.46 2.42 3.46
CA ILE A 300 -3.60 1.82 2.75
C ILE A 300 -3.12 1.13 1.47
N GLY A 301 -2.20 1.76 0.72
CA GLY A 301 -1.58 1.18 -0.47
C GLY A 301 -0.81 -0.12 -0.18
N VAL A 302 -0.03 -0.15 0.90
CA VAL A 302 0.71 -1.35 1.34
C VAL A 302 -0.25 -2.49 1.70
N ILE A 303 -1.30 -2.21 2.48
CA ILE A 303 -2.30 -3.23 2.87
C ILE A 303 -3.00 -3.80 1.64
N ALA A 304 -3.42 -2.96 0.71
CA ALA A 304 -4.03 -3.41 -0.54
C ALA A 304 -3.08 -4.30 -1.37
N GLY A 305 -1.79 -3.96 -1.41
CA GLY A 305 -0.76 -4.78 -2.04
C GLY A 305 -0.63 -6.17 -1.41
N ILE A 306 -0.61 -6.26 -0.07
CA ILE A 306 -0.54 -7.54 0.66
C ILE A 306 -1.76 -8.41 0.35
N VAL A 307 -2.96 -7.84 0.36
CA VAL A 307 -4.20 -8.58 0.04
C VAL A 307 -4.15 -9.15 -1.37
N LEU A 308 -3.67 -8.36 -2.35
CA LEU A 308 -3.54 -8.83 -3.73
C LEU A 308 -2.58 -10.02 -3.86
N VAL A 309 -1.44 -9.98 -3.17
CA VAL A 309 -0.47 -11.09 -3.15
C VAL A 309 -1.09 -12.36 -2.57
N VAL A 310 -1.81 -12.26 -1.45
CA VAL A 310 -2.49 -13.41 -0.83
C VAL A 310 -3.51 -14.03 -1.79
N VAL A 311 -4.29 -13.21 -2.50
CA VAL A 311 -5.26 -13.70 -3.49
C VAL A 311 -4.57 -14.43 -4.64
N ILE A 312 -3.49 -13.88 -5.19
CA ILE A 312 -2.72 -14.51 -6.28
C ILE A 312 -2.13 -15.85 -5.84
N VAL A 313 -1.53 -15.91 -4.64
CA VAL A 313 -0.98 -17.15 -4.08
C VAL A 313 -2.09 -18.19 -3.92
N THR A 314 -3.24 -17.81 -3.38
CA THR A 314 -4.38 -18.72 -3.17
C THR A 314 -4.89 -19.31 -4.49
N ILE A 315 -5.02 -18.49 -5.54
CA ILE A 315 -5.46 -18.95 -6.88
C ILE A 315 -4.44 -19.92 -7.49
N ASN A 316 -3.14 -19.61 -7.40
CA ASN A 316 -2.09 -20.46 -7.94
C ASN A 316 -1.99 -21.81 -7.22
N THR A 317 -2.13 -21.84 -5.89
CA THR A 317 -2.15 -23.08 -5.11
C THR A 317 -3.36 -23.98 -5.43
N ILE A 318 -4.51 -23.39 -5.76
CA ILE A 318 -5.69 -24.16 -6.20
C ILE A 318 -5.48 -24.75 -7.59
N LYS A 319 -4.79 -24.03 -8.49
CA LYS A 319 -4.53 -24.49 -9.86
C LYS A 319 -3.53 -25.64 -9.90
N THR A 320 -2.45 -25.61 -9.11
CA THR A 320 -1.46 -26.70 -9.05
C THR A 320 -2.04 -27.99 -8.49
N ARG A 321 -2.91 -27.93 -7.47
CA ARG A 321 -3.55 -29.13 -6.88
C ARG A 321 -4.47 -29.92 -7.83
N ASN A 322 -4.86 -29.35 -8.97
CA ASN A 322 -5.68 -30.04 -9.97
C ASN A 322 -4.84 -30.86 -10.97
N GLU A 323 -3.52 -30.67 -11.00
CA GLU A 323 -2.60 -31.42 -11.89
C GLU A 323 -2.02 -32.68 -11.24
N ASP A 324 -2.21 -32.84 -9.92
CA ASP A 324 -1.86 -34.02 -9.13
C ASP A 324 -2.49 -35.32 -9.68
N TYR A 325 -1.82 -36.46 -9.47
CA TYR A 325 -2.33 -37.78 -9.83
C TYR A 325 -3.40 -38.28 -8.84
N THR A 326 -4.21 -39.25 -9.28
CA THR A 326 -5.24 -39.83 -8.42
C THR A 326 -5.40 -41.33 -8.59
N SER A 327 -5.64 -42.01 -7.48
CA SER A 327 -5.99 -43.44 -7.40
C SER A 327 -7.48 -43.71 -7.67
N VAL A 328 -8.27 -42.69 -8.05
CA VAL A 328 -9.68 -42.88 -8.40
C VAL A 328 -9.78 -43.81 -9.61
N GLY A 329 -10.54 -44.90 -9.45
CA GLY A 329 -10.72 -45.91 -10.50
C GLY A 329 -9.71 -47.06 -10.45
N LEU A 330 -8.69 -46.98 -9.60
CA LEU A 330 -7.74 -48.07 -9.37
C LEU A 330 -8.24 -49.02 -8.27
N THR A 331 -7.89 -50.30 -8.39
CA THR A 331 -8.00 -51.32 -7.34
C THR A 331 -6.98 -51.09 -6.22
N SER A 332 -7.11 -51.77 -5.09
CA SER A 332 -6.15 -51.62 -4.00
C SER A 332 -4.76 -52.14 -4.40
N THR A 333 -4.69 -53.22 -5.18
CA THR A 333 -3.43 -53.74 -5.74
C THR A 333 -2.82 -52.78 -6.76
N GLU A 334 -3.59 -52.21 -7.69
CA GLU A 334 -3.09 -51.20 -8.63
C GLU A 334 -2.60 -49.94 -7.91
N THR A 335 -3.24 -49.57 -6.80
CA THR A 335 -2.79 -48.45 -5.97
C THR A 335 -1.43 -48.74 -5.34
N ILE A 336 -1.19 -49.96 -4.85
CA ILE A 336 0.14 -50.39 -4.37
C ILE A 336 1.16 -50.35 -5.51
N ARG A 337 0.82 -50.91 -6.67
CA ARG A 337 1.72 -50.95 -7.84
C ARG A 337 2.13 -49.55 -8.28
N ALA A 338 1.17 -48.62 -8.40
CA ALA A 338 1.39 -47.22 -8.73
C ALA A 338 2.31 -46.53 -7.70
N TYR A 339 2.04 -46.74 -6.40
CA TYR A 339 2.85 -46.19 -5.33
C TYR A 339 4.30 -46.73 -5.39
N MET A 340 4.46 -48.03 -5.59
CA MET A 340 5.79 -48.64 -5.72
C MET A 340 6.51 -48.25 -7.02
N ASN A 341 5.79 -47.95 -8.10
CA ASN A 341 6.37 -47.35 -9.29
C ASN A 341 6.95 -45.96 -9.01
N GLY A 342 6.24 -45.15 -8.21
CA GLY A 342 6.73 -43.86 -7.72
C GLY A 342 8.06 -43.95 -6.95
N VAL A 343 8.36 -45.09 -6.32
CA VAL A 343 9.68 -45.33 -5.70
C VAL A 343 10.79 -45.46 -6.75
N ASN A 344 10.55 -46.20 -7.83
CA ASN A 344 11.51 -46.37 -8.91
C ASN A 344 11.77 -45.06 -9.65
N GLU A 345 10.69 -44.34 -9.96
CA GLU A 345 10.72 -43.02 -10.61
C GLU A 345 11.17 -41.89 -9.70
N LYS A 346 11.21 -42.15 -8.37
CA LYS A 346 11.58 -41.18 -7.33
C LYS A 346 10.60 -40.00 -7.31
N ASP A 347 9.35 -40.26 -7.68
CA ASP A 347 8.27 -39.28 -7.75
C ASP A 347 7.61 -39.13 -6.36
N THR A 348 8.15 -38.18 -5.59
CA THR A 348 7.64 -37.85 -4.25
C THR A 348 6.20 -37.31 -4.26
N LEU A 349 5.74 -36.71 -5.36
CA LEU A 349 4.38 -36.20 -5.47
C LEU A 349 3.40 -37.35 -5.65
N LEU A 350 3.73 -38.31 -6.50
CA LEU A 350 2.94 -39.54 -6.67
C LEU A 350 2.79 -40.31 -5.36
N LEU A 351 3.88 -40.44 -4.58
CA LEU A 351 3.85 -41.06 -3.26
C LEU A 351 2.92 -40.31 -2.30
N SER A 352 2.97 -38.96 -2.28
CA SER A 352 2.08 -38.14 -1.45
C SER A 352 0.62 -38.16 -1.93
N ASP A 353 0.36 -38.38 -3.22
CA ASP A 353 -1.00 -38.44 -3.75
C ASP A 353 -1.71 -39.74 -3.39
N PHE A 354 -0.95 -40.82 -3.21
CA PHE A 354 -1.42 -42.19 -3.00
C PHE A 354 -1.25 -42.68 -1.56
N GLY A 355 -0.38 -42.05 -0.77
CA GLY A 355 -0.13 -42.34 0.64
C GLY A 355 -0.63 -41.23 1.59
N GLU A 356 -1.16 -41.62 2.75
CA GLU A 356 -1.55 -40.69 3.80
C GLU A 356 -1.39 -41.33 5.18
N GLY A 357 -0.47 -40.81 5.99
CA GLY A 357 -0.24 -41.33 7.34
C GLY A 357 1.24 -41.29 7.69
N LYS A 358 1.59 -41.70 8.91
CA LYS A 358 2.99 -41.63 9.35
C LYS A 358 3.91 -42.51 8.50
N THR A 359 3.61 -43.81 8.39
CA THR A 359 4.53 -44.75 7.73
C THR A 359 4.64 -44.56 6.21
N PRO A 360 3.57 -44.22 5.44
CA PRO A 360 3.75 -43.84 4.03
C PRO A 360 4.52 -42.52 3.86
N ASN A 361 4.38 -41.57 4.78
CA ASN A 361 5.15 -40.32 4.77
C ASN A 361 6.64 -40.57 5.06
N ASP A 362 6.95 -41.41 6.06
CA ASP A 362 8.33 -41.78 6.39
C ASP A 362 9.03 -42.47 5.19
N PHE A 363 8.29 -43.30 4.45
CA PHE A 363 8.75 -43.92 3.21
C PHE A 363 8.92 -42.89 2.07
N GLY A 364 7.99 -41.95 1.91
CA GLY A 364 8.11 -40.82 0.99
C GLY A 364 9.31 -39.92 1.27
N ASP A 365 9.60 -39.64 2.54
CA ASP A 365 10.77 -38.87 2.98
C ASP A 365 12.08 -39.57 2.62
N MET A 366 12.12 -40.90 2.70
CA MET A 366 13.26 -41.69 2.23
C MET A 366 13.48 -41.48 0.72
N VAL A 367 12.43 -41.62 -0.09
CA VAL A 367 12.52 -41.39 -1.55
C VAL A 367 12.92 -39.94 -1.86
N SER A 368 12.41 -38.96 -1.12
CA SER A 368 12.79 -37.56 -1.28
C SER A 368 14.28 -37.31 -1.06
N ARG A 369 14.89 -37.96 -0.05
CA ARG A 369 16.34 -37.87 0.17
C ARG A 369 17.12 -38.46 -1.01
N ILE A 370 16.66 -39.60 -1.54
CA ILE A 370 17.28 -40.21 -2.73
C ILE A 370 17.13 -39.33 -3.96
N TYR A 371 15.97 -38.71 -4.20
CA TYR A 371 15.77 -37.78 -5.31
C TYR A 371 16.77 -36.63 -5.27
N VAL A 372 16.99 -36.04 -4.09
CA VAL A 372 17.99 -34.97 -3.90
C VAL A 372 19.39 -35.48 -4.23
N MET A 373 19.78 -36.66 -3.71
CA MET A 373 21.09 -37.25 -4.02
C MET A 373 21.22 -37.59 -5.52
N HIS A 374 20.17 -38.09 -6.17
CA HIS A 374 20.12 -38.34 -7.61
C HIS A 374 20.43 -37.05 -8.40
N LYS A 375 19.78 -35.93 -8.07
CA LYS A 375 20.01 -34.64 -8.73
C LYS A 375 21.40 -34.06 -8.45
N GLN A 376 21.93 -34.23 -7.23
CA GLN A 376 23.29 -33.82 -6.88
C GLN A 376 24.34 -34.58 -7.71
N ARG A 377 24.17 -35.90 -7.84
CA ARG A 377 25.03 -36.79 -8.64
C ARG A 377 25.04 -36.38 -10.12
N LEU A 378 23.87 -36.14 -10.72
CA LEU A 378 23.76 -35.62 -12.10
C LEU A 378 24.41 -34.24 -12.29
N ALA A 379 24.31 -33.33 -11.31
CA ALA A 379 24.77 -31.94 -11.45
C ALA A 379 26.27 -31.77 -11.18
N TYR A 380 26.84 -32.52 -10.24
CA TYR A 380 28.20 -32.31 -9.74
C TYR A 380 29.14 -33.50 -9.95
N GLY A 381 28.61 -34.73 -10.08
CA GLY A 381 29.40 -35.97 -10.12
C GLY A 381 29.91 -36.38 -11.50
N GLY A 382 29.37 -35.81 -12.59
CA GLY A 382 29.66 -36.28 -13.95
C GLY A 382 29.22 -37.73 -14.20
N ASP A 383 28.31 -38.23 -13.36
CA ASP A 383 27.81 -39.59 -13.31
C ASP A 383 26.31 -39.63 -13.71
N ASN A 384 25.71 -40.81 -13.82
CA ASN A 384 24.34 -40.96 -14.30
C ASN A 384 23.27 -40.93 -13.18
N GLY A 385 23.63 -40.50 -11.98
CA GLY A 385 22.75 -40.55 -10.81
C GLY A 385 22.36 -41.98 -10.43
N PHE A 386 21.14 -42.14 -9.91
CA PHE A 386 20.55 -43.43 -9.53
C PHE A 386 19.58 -43.95 -10.58
N GLY A 387 19.91 -45.06 -11.24
CA GLY A 387 18.99 -45.83 -12.07
C GLY A 387 18.10 -46.74 -11.23
N ASP A 388 16.87 -47.01 -11.69
CA ASP A 388 16.10 -48.16 -11.19
C ASP A 388 16.78 -49.48 -11.61
N PRO A 389 16.46 -50.64 -10.98
CA PRO A 389 17.20 -51.88 -11.21
C PRO A 389 17.27 -52.35 -12.66
N ALA A 390 16.21 -52.16 -13.46
CA ALA A 390 16.25 -52.55 -14.88
C ALA A 390 17.10 -51.56 -15.68
N ASN A 391 16.88 -50.26 -15.50
CA ASN A 391 17.65 -49.20 -16.17
C ASN A 391 19.15 -49.30 -15.88
N TRP A 392 19.49 -49.54 -14.62
CA TRP A 392 20.87 -49.65 -14.15
C TRP A 392 21.62 -50.79 -14.88
N LEU A 393 20.98 -51.94 -15.07
CA LEU A 393 21.58 -53.07 -15.80
C LEU A 393 21.87 -52.71 -17.27
N PHE A 394 20.96 -52.02 -17.95
CA PHE A 394 21.23 -51.51 -19.31
C PHE A 394 22.37 -50.47 -19.35
N TYR A 395 22.63 -49.80 -18.24
CA TYR A 395 23.68 -48.78 -18.16
C TYR A 395 25.07 -49.37 -17.89
N ILE A 396 25.24 -50.28 -16.93
CA ILE A 396 26.55 -50.72 -16.40
C ILE A 396 27.33 -51.69 -17.32
N THR A 397 27.29 -51.50 -18.63
CA THR A 397 27.87 -52.43 -19.61
C THR A 397 29.40 -52.48 -19.65
N ASP A 398 30.08 -51.63 -18.87
CA ASP A 398 31.54 -51.57 -18.76
C ASP A 398 31.98 -51.01 -17.39
N GLU A 399 33.25 -51.19 -17.04
CA GLU A 399 33.81 -50.77 -15.74
C GLU A 399 33.64 -49.28 -15.46
N LYS A 400 33.72 -48.43 -16.48
CA LYS A 400 33.62 -46.98 -16.31
C LYS A 400 32.18 -46.59 -15.99
N LYS A 401 31.21 -47.15 -16.71
CA LYS A 401 29.78 -46.91 -16.46
C LYS A 401 29.34 -47.48 -15.12
N TYR A 402 29.84 -48.66 -14.76
CA TYR A 402 29.62 -49.21 -13.43
C TYR A 402 30.11 -48.26 -12.33
N ALA A 403 31.36 -47.79 -12.44
CA ALA A 403 31.95 -46.86 -11.47
C ALA A 403 31.24 -45.50 -11.39
N GLY A 404 30.56 -45.08 -12.46
CA GLY A 404 29.81 -43.83 -12.56
C GLY A 404 28.29 -44.00 -12.44
N SER A 405 27.83 -45.04 -11.73
CA SER A 405 26.39 -45.28 -11.55
C SER A 405 26.05 -45.60 -10.11
N GLY A 406 24.88 -45.12 -9.67
CA GLY A 406 24.20 -45.65 -8.51
C GLY A 406 22.95 -46.42 -8.90
N ILE A 407 22.45 -47.25 -7.99
CA ILE A 407 21.17 -47.92 -8.12
C ILE A 407 20.25 -47.51 -6.97
N TYR A 408 18.98 -47.25 -7.29
CA TYR A 408 17.92 -47.14 -6.30
C TYR A 408 16.57 -47.53 -6.89
N GLY A 409 15.86 -48.41 -6.20
CA GLY A 409 14.50 -48.79 -6.53
C GLY A 409 14.22 -50.22 -6.09
N ILE A 410 13.13 -50.78 -6.59
CA ILE A 410 12.71 -52.15 -6.28
C ILE A 410 12.66 -53.04 -7.52
N SER A 411 12.74 -54.35 -7.29
CA SER A 411 12.44 -55.38 -8.27
C SER A 411 11.51 -56.46 -7.71
N ASN A 412 10.92 -57.24 -8.62
CA ASN A 412 10.18 -58.47 -8.34
C ASN A 412 9.07 -58.29 -7.29
N LEU A 413 8.25 -57.25 -7.46
CA LEU A 413 7.12 -56.96 -6.59
C LEU A 413 6.13 -58.13 -6.61
N LYS A 414 5.76 -58.59 -5.42
CA LYS A 414 4.65 -59.53 -5.22
C LYS A 414 3.63 -58.93 -4.28
N VAL A 415 2.36 -59.07 -4.65
CA VAL A 415 1.22 -58.70 -3.81
C VAL A 415 0.39 -59.96 -3.58
N ASP A 416 0.19 -60.32 -2.31
CA ASP A 416 -0.47 -61.54 -1.86
C ASP A 416 0.08 -62.82 -2.53
N GLY A 417 1.41 -62.86 -2.70
CA GLY A 417 2.15 -63.96 -3.30
C GLY A 417 2.09 -64.03 -4.83
N LYS A 418 1.41 -63.10 -5.51
CA LYS A 418 1.38 -63.00 -6.97
C LYS A 418 2.39 -61.97 -7.45
N ALA A 419 3.18 -62.32 -8.47
CA ALA A 419 4.07 -61.38 -9.14
C ALA A 419 3.25 -60.29 -9.84
N GLU A 420 3.62 -59.02 -9.60
CA GLU A 420 2.92 -57.85 -10.11
C GLU A 420 3.89 -56.93 -10.88
N SER A 421 3.41 -56.35 -11.98
CA SER A 421 4.13 -55.29 -12.68
C SER A 421 3.97 -53.96 -11.94
N LEU A 422 4.95 -53.06 -12.01
CA LEU A 422 4.83 -51.73 -11.42
C LEU A 422 3.99 -50.76 -12.27
N GLU A 423 3.89 -51.01 -13.58
CA GLU A 423 3.19 -50.11 -14.49
C GLU A 423 1.68 -50.10 -14.22
N VAL A 424 1.13 -48.89 -14.08
CA VAL A 424 -0.30 -48.63 -13.91
C VAL A 424 -0.63 -47.36 -14.70
N GLU A 425 -1.74 -47.36 -15.44
CA GLU A 425 -2.21 -46.15 -16.13
C GLU A 425 -2.69 -45.12 -15.10
N LEU A 426 -1.91 -44.06 -14.88
CA LEU A 426 -2.21 -43.01 -13.92
C LEU A 426 -3.05 -41.92 -14.55
N LYS A 427 -4.07 -41.46 -13.82
CA LYS A 427 -4.96 -40.38 -14.23
C LYS A 427 -4.79 -39.17 -13.32
N LYS A 428 -4.92 -37.97 -13.89
CA LYS A 428 -4.85 -36.72 -13.13
C LYS A 428 -6.20 -36.35 -12.53
N LYS A 429 -6.21 -35.60 -11.42
CA LYS A 429 -7.45 -35.17 -10.74
C LYS A 429 -8.37 -34.37 -11.68
N ASN A 430 -7.81 -33.59 -12.61
CA ASN A 430 -8.56 -32.80 -13.60
C ASN A 430 -9.21 -33.63 -14.73
N GLU A 431 -8.75 -34.86 -14.98
CA GLU A 431 -9.32 -35.77 -15.98
C GLU A 431 -10.61 -36.43 -15.50
N LYS A 432 -10.92 -36.31 -14.20
CA LYS A 432 -12.15 -36.81 -13.55
C LYS A 432 -12.42 -38.29 -13.89
N PRO A 433 -11.48 -39.20 -13.58
CA PRO A 433 -11.72 -40.62 -13.76
C PRO A 433 -12.97 -41.12 -13.00
N ALA A 434 -13.64 -42.12 -13.58
CA ALA A 434 -14.78 -42.74 -12.95
C ALA A 434 -14.34 -43.53 -11.69
N PRO A 435 -15.03 -43.40 -10.55
CA PRO A 435 -14.73 -44.18 -9.35
C PRO A 435 -14.91 -45.68 -9.55
N LEU A 436 -14.09 -46.46 -8.85
CA LEU A 436 -14.28 -47.90 -8.73
C LEU A 436 -15.42 -48.17 -7.75
N GLU A 437 -16.50 -48.80 -8.20
CA GLU A 437 -17.67 -49.12 -7.35
C GLU A 437 -17.55 -50.48 -6.65
N LYS A 438 -16.80 -51.42 -7.26
CA LYS A 438 -16.62 -52.78 -6.76
C LYS A 438 -15.20 -53.26 -7.01
N GLU A 439 -14.68 -54.04 -6.07
CA GLU A 439 -13.42 -54.76 -6.20
C GLU A 439 -13.65 -56.25 -5.94
N GLY A 440 -13.41 -57.06 -6.98
CA GLY A 440 -13.88 -58.45 -7.01
C GLY A 440 -15.41 -58.52 -6.82
N ASN A 441 -15.85 -59.19 -5.76
CA ASN A 441 -17.27 -59.34 -5.41
C ASN A 441 -17.74 -58.36 -4.31
N VAL A 442 -16.88 -57.44 -3.87
CA VAL A 442 -17.16 -56.50 -2.77
C VAL A 442 -17.55 -55.14 -3.31
N THR A 443 -18.61 -54.55 -2.78
CA THR A 443 -18.99 -53.16 -3.09
C THR A 443 -18.24 -52.21 -2.15
N LEU A 444 -17.55 -51.22 -2.72
CA LEU A 444 -16.68 -50.32 -1.99
C LEU A 444 -17.47 -49.22 -1.29
N ALA A 445 -17.09 -48.91 -0.05
CA ALA A 445 -17.67 -47.82 0.73
C ALA A 445 -16.56 -47.05 1.47
N ASP A 446 -16.83 -45.77 1.76
CA ASP A 446 -15.90 -44.90 2.50
C ASP A 446 -15.53 -45.52 3.86
N GLY A 447 -14.23 -45.49 4.18
CA GLY A 447 -13.64 -46.08 5.38
C GLY A 447 -13.35 -47.59 5.30
N MET A 448 -13.68 -48.28 4.21
CA MET A 448 -13.29 -49.69 4.04
C MET A 448 -11.77 -49.83 3.99
N THR A 449 -11.24 -50.90 4.59
CA THR A 449 -9.81 -51.19 4.61
C THR A 449 -9.49 -52.46 3.83
N SER A 450 -8.40 -52.44 3.07
CA SER A 450 -7.78 -53.64 2.47
C SER A 450 -6.34 -53.77 2.97
N VAL A 451 -5.92 -54.99 3.28
CA VAL A 451 -4.55 -55.28 3.76
C VAL A 451 -3.93 -56.30 2.83
N HIS A 452 -2.78 -55.96 2.26
CA HIS A 452 -2.05 -56.82 1.34
C HIS A 452 -0.69 -57.18 1.90
N LYS A 453 -0.29 -58.44 1.69
CA LYS A 453 1.09 -58.86 1.93
C LYS A 453 1.94 -58.48 0.73
N VAL A 454 3.05 -57.82 0.98
CA VAL A 454 3.92 -57.30 -0.07
C VAL A 454 5.34 -57.87 0.11
N GLU A 455 5.93 -58.32 -0.98
CA GLU A 455 7.33 -58.78 -1.03
C GLU A 455 8.02 -58.13 -2.24
N TYR A 456 9.27 -57.67 -2.07
CA TYR A 456 10.10 -57.16 -3.17
C TYR A 456 11.58 -57.15 -2.76
N TYR A 457 12.47 -56.90 -3.71
CA TYR A 457 13.87 -56.58 -3.40
C TYR A 457 14.08 -55.07 -3.49
N MET A 458 14.66 -54.46 -2.47
CA MET A 458 15.03 -53.04 -2.44
C MET A 458 16.52 -52.88 -2.72
N PHE A 459 16.85 -51.97 -3.62
CA PHE A 459 18.22 -51.64 -4.01
C PHE A 459 18.52 -50.22 -3.56
N TYR A 460 19.69 -50.02 -2.97
CA TYR A 460 20.22 -48.68 -2.73
C TYR A 460 21.75 -48.71 -2.62
N THR A 461 22.41 -47.75 -3.25
CA THR A 461 23.84 -47.48 -3.05
C THR A 461 24.05 -46.67 -1.76
N GLN A 462 25.03 -47.06 -0.93
CA GLN A 462 25.41 -46.29 0.25
C GLN A 462 26.68 -45.46 -0.03
N GLY A 463 26.64 -44.16 0.26
CA GLY A 463 27.83 -43.29 0.21
C GLY A 463 28.27 -42.89 -1.20
N GLU A 464 29.53 -42.48 -1.32
CA GLU A 464 30.18 -42.06 -2.58
C GLU A 464 30.80 -43.24 -3.36
N ASP A 465 30.84 -44.44 -2.76
CA ASP A 465 31.33 -45.67 -3.38
C ASP A 465 30.22 -46.37 -4.21
N VAL A 466 30.62 -47.30 -5.08
CA VAL A 466 29.73 -48.02 -6.03
C VAL A 466 29.00 -49.20 -5.36
N ASP A 467 29.41 -49.57 -4.16
CA ASP A 467 28.83 -50.73 -3.47
C ASP A 467 27.35 -50.48 -3.13
N TYR A 468 26.51 -51.41 -3.56
CA TYR A 468 25.06 -51.35 -3.37
C TYR A 468 24.59 -52.47 -2.45
N ILE A 469 23.54 -52.16 -1.69
CA ILE A 469 22.89 -53.11 -0.81
C ILE A 469 21.60 -53.56 -1.47
N ILE A 470 21.32 -54.86 -1.32
CA ILE A 470 20.06 -55.47 -1.75
C ILE A 470 19.42 -56.11 -0.54
N GLU A 471 18.26 -55.58 -0.17
CA GLU A 471 17.44 -56.15 0.90
C GLU A 471 16.26 -56.88 0.30
N LYS A 472 15.98 -58.09 0.81
CA LYS A 472 14.69 -58.73 0.60
C LYS A 472 13.71 -58.16 1.62
N VAL A 473 12.68 -57.49 1.14
CA VAL A 473 11.68 -56.81 1.97
C VAL A 473 10.39 -57.60 1.96
N THR A 474 9.83 -57.84 3.14
CA THR A 474 8.51 -58.44 3.32
C THR A 474 7.69 -57.63 4.32
N GLY A 475 6.39 -57.49 4.10
CA GLY A 475 5.56 -56.69 4.99
C GLY A 475 4.09 -56.65 4.60
N THR A 476 3.37 -55.68 5.17
CA THR A 476 1.96 -55.43 4.89
C THR A 476 1.70 -53.97 4.55
N PHE A 477 0.84 -53.77 3.55
CA PHE A 477 0.35 -52.46 3.15
C PHE A 477 -1.14 -52.40 3.46
N THR A 478 -1.55 -51.43 4.28
CA THR A 478 -2.95 -51.18 4.59
C THR A 478 -3.45 -50.01 3.78
N LEU A 479 -4.51 -50.23 3.00
CA LEU A 479 -5.19 -49.20 2.23
C LEU A 479 -6.56 -48.92 2.84
N THR A 480 -6.95 -47.66 2.86
CA THR A 480 -8.29 -47.21 3.24
C THR A 480 -8.98 -46.59 2.03
N PHE A 481 -10.19 -47.03 1.70
CA PHE A 481 -11.02 -46.43 0.67
C PHE A 481 -11.59 -45.13 1.22
N LYS A 482 -11.08 -43.99 0.77
CA LYS A 482 -11.50 -42.67 1.22
C LYS A 482 -12.28 -41.97 0.13
N LYS A 483 -13.54 -41.67 0.41
CA LYS A 483 -14.56 -41.10 -0.48
C LYS A 483 -14.82 -42.00 -1.70
N ASN A 484 -13.90 -41.99 -2.66
CA ASN A 484 -14.05 -42.63 -3.97
C ASN A 484 -12.74 -43.22 -4.52
N ARG A 485 -11.72 -43.40 -3.67
CA ARG A 485 -10.40 -43.91 -4.06
C ARG A 485 -9.71 -44.66 -2.93
N TRP A 486 -8.79 -45.56 -3.26
CA TRP A 486 -7.89 -46.19 -2.31
C TRP A 486 -6.71 -45.27 -1.95
N VAL A 487 -6.32 -45.27 -0.68
CA VAL A 487 -5.16 -44.53 -0.16
C VAL A 487 -4.38 -45.46 0.76
N ILE A 488 -3.06 -45.56 0.58
CA ILE A 488 -2.18 -46.33 1.46
C ILE A 488 -2.04 -45.55 2.77
N THR A 489 -2.51 -46.13 3.87
CA THR A 489 -2.54 -45.48 5.18
C THR A 489 -1.52 -46.01 6.16
N GLU A 490 -1.05 -47.24 5.96
CA GLU A 490 -0.03 -47.88 6.78
C GLU A 490 0.86 -48.79 5.93
N ILE A 491 2.13 -48.84 6.28
CA ILE A 491 3.19 -49.63 5.65
C ILE A 491 4.02 -50.18 6.81
N ASP A 492 4.02 -51.49 6.96
CA ASP A 492 4.80 -52.20 7.97
C ASP A 492 5.66 -53.24 7.27
N THR A 493 6.97 -52.99 7.19
CA THR A 493 7.90 -53.78 6.39
C THR A 493 9.20 -54.03 7.14
N GLU A 494 9.76 -55.22 6.97
CA GLU A 494 11.07 -55.61 7.45
C GLU A 494 11.96 -56.04 6.27
N GLY A 495 13.23 -55.62 6.29
CA GLY A 495 14.23 -55.92 5.28
C GLY A 495 15.31 -56.86 5.82
N THR A 496 15.75 -57.81 4.99
CA THR A 496 16.91 -58.66 5.27
C THR A 496 17.96 -58.44 4.18
N ASP A 497 19.15 -57.99 4.57
CA ASP A 497 20.30 -57.83 3.67
C ASP A 497 20.74 -59.19 3.11
N LEU A 498 20.93 -59.25 1.79
CA LEU A 498 21.38 -60.44 1.07
C LEU A 498 22.91 -60.59 1.04
N ASN A 499 23.67 -59.61 1.55
CA ASN A 499 25.13 -59.58 1.61
C ASN A 499 25.77 -59.88 0.24
N VAL A 500 25.40 -59.09 -0.76
CA VAL A 500 25.79 -59.30 -2.15
C VAL A 500 27.25 -58.89 -2.37
N ASP A 501 28.05 -59.81 -2.91
CA ASP A 501 29.38 -59.48 -3.42
C ASP A 501 29.25 -58.70 -4.75
N CYS A 502 29.23 -57.38 -4.63
CA CYS A 502 29.01 -56.45 -5.75
C CYS A 502 30.04 -56.65 -6.87
N LYS A 503 31.30 -56.92 -6.51
CA LYS A 503 32.38 -57.12 -7.47
C LYS A 503 32.24 -58.44 -8.20
N GLN A 504 31.93 -59.52 -7.49
CA GLN A 504 31.69 -60.82 -8.10
C GLN A 504 30.47 -60.78 -9.02
N PHE A 505 29.37 -60.15 -8.60
CA PHE A 505 28.20 -59.96 -9.46
C PHE A 505 28.58 -59.22 -10.74
N PHE A 506 29.31 -58.12 -10.64
CA PHE A 506 29.67 -57.33 -11.81
C PHE A 506 30.54 -58.12 -12.80
N GLN A 507 31.48 -58.94 -12.30
CA GLN A 507 32.28 -59.84 -13.15
C GLN A 507 31.42 -60.88 -13.87
N ASP A 508 30.47 -61.48 -13.15
CA ASP A 508 29.53 -62.44 -13.72
C ASP A 508 28.62 -61.78 -14.77
N TYR A 509 28.20 -60.54 -14.52
CA TYR A 509 27.41 -59.74 -15.44
C TYR A 509 28.15 -59.45 -16.75
N LEU A 510 29.41 -58.99 -16.68
CA LEU A 510 30.22 -58.77 -17.87
C LEU A 510 30.50 -60.06 -18.66
N ALA A 511 30.71 -61.18 -17.96
CA ALA A 511 30.87 -62.49 -18.60
C ALA A 511 29.60 -62.90 -19.34
N ALA A 512 28.43 -62.80 -18.68
CA ALA A 512 27.13 -63.12 -19.28
C ALA A 512 26.78 -62.21 -20.47
N LEU A 513 27.13 -60.91 -20.41
CA LEU A 513 26.97 -59.97 -21.52
C LEU A 513 27.81 -60.40 -22.74
N LYS A 514 29.07 -60.79 -22.52
CA LYS A 514 29.97 -61.23 -23.58
C LYS A 514 29.45 -62.52 -24.24
N GLU A 515 28.95 -63.46 -23.45
CA GLU A 515 28.35 -64.72 -23.95
C GLU A 515 27.03 -64.48 -24.69
N SER A 516 26.33 -63.39 -24.38
CA SER A 516 25.03 -63.03 -24.96
C SER A 516 25.12 -62.03 -26.12
N GLU A 517 26.30 -61.82 -26.71
CA GLU A 517 26.52 -60.85 -27.80
C GLU A 517 26.13 -59.40 -27.42
N ASN A 518 26.32 -59.02 -26.15
CA ASN A 518 25.90 -57.75 -25.54
C ASN A 518 24.36 -57.55 -25.44
N ASP A 519 23.58 -58.62 -25.57
CA ASP A 519 22.14 -58.60 -25.26
C ASP A 519 21.92 -58.64 -23.74
N VAL A 520 21.60 -57.49 -23.17
CA VAL A 520 21.39 -57.30 -21.73
C VAL A 520 20.29 -58.22 -21.19
N ILE A 521 19.19 -58.41 -21.92
CA ILE A 521 18.07 -59.22 -21.44
C ILE A 521 18.49 -60.69 -21.34
N LYS A 522 19.20 -61.21 -22.35
CA LYS A 522 19.72 -62.59 -22.33
C LYS A 522 20.76 -62.79 -21.22
N ALA A 523 21.63 -61.81 -21.00
CA ALA A 523 22.64 -61.86 -19.93
C ALA A 523 22.01 -61.86 -18.54
N VAL A 524 20.99 -61.03 -18.30
CA VAL A 524 20.27 -61.02 -17.02
C VAL A 524 19.46 -62.30 -16.83
N ASP A 525 18.83 -62.81 -17.89
CA ASP A 525 18.07 -64.07 -17.86
C ASP A 525 18.96 -65.27 -17.48
N SER A 526 20.21 -65.34 -17.95
CA SER A 526 21.14 -66.43 -17.61
C SER A 526 21.65 -66.38 -16.17
N LEU A 527 21.67 -65.18 -15.56
CA LEU A 527 22.14 -64.94 -14.19
C LEU A 527 21.05 -65.06 -13.14
N ARG A 528 19.77 -64.96 -13.51
CA ARG A 528 18.63 -65.02 -12.58
C ARG A 528 18.58 -66.28 -11.68
N PRO A 529 19.00 -67.49 -12.13
CA PRO A 529 19.09 -68.65 -11.24
C PRO A 529 20.11 -68.49 -10.10
N LYS A 530 21.14 -67.66 -10.29
CA LYS A 530 22.19 -67.37 -9.30
C LYS A 530 21.84 -66.14 -8.45
N TYR A 531 21.16 -65.15 -9.05
CA TYR A 531 20.83 -63.87 -8.43
C TYR A 531 19.31 -63.64 -8.48
N GLU A 532 18.59 -64.11 -7.46
CA GLU A 532 17.11 -64.11 -7.41
C GLU A 532 16.47 -62.72 -7.37
N TRP A 533 17.26 -61.70 -7.03
CA TRP A 533 16.85 -60.30 -6.96
C TRP A 533 16.86 -59.60 -8.32
N LEU A 534 17.42 -60.23 -9.36
CA LEU A 534 17.45 -59.62 -10.68
C LEU A 534 16.02 -59.38 -11.22
N PRO A 535 15.78 -58.23 -11.87
CA PRO A 535 14.47 -57.92 -12.44
C PRO A 535 13.93 -59.01 -13.35
N GLU A 536 12.62 -59.18 -13.32
CA GLU A 536 11.91 -60.08 -14.22
C GLU A 536 12.06 -59.67 -15.68
N LYS A 537 11.92 -60.65 -16.59
CA LYS A 537 12.09 -60.45 -18.03
C LYS A 537 11.21 -59.33 -18.58
N ASP A 538 9.97 -59.23 -18.11
CA ASP A 538 9.03 -58.21 -18.56
C ASP A 538 9.46 -56.81 -18.13
N ALA A 539 10.06 -56.65 -16.94
CA ALA A 539 10.64 -55.38 -16.51
C ALA A 539 11.83 -54.96 -17.38
N MET A 540 12.69 -55.92 -17.73
CA MET A 540 13.81 -55.69 -18.63
C MET A 540 13.35 -55.34 -20.05
N GLN A 541 12.30 -55.97 -20.55
CA GLN A 541 11.75 -55.70 -21.88
C GLN A 541 11.12 -54.31 -21.97
N ARG A 542 10.35 -53.90 -20.96
CA ARG A 542 9.79 -52.55 -20.88
C ARG A 542 10.89 -51.48 -20.85
N GLU A 543 11.94 -51.72 -20.08
CA GLU A 543 13.04 -50.78 -20.01
C GLU A 543 13.76 -50.64 -21.35
N LYS A 544 13.95 -51.76 -22.07
CA LYS A 544 14.47 -51.74 -23.43
C LYS A 544 13.59 -50.89 -24.36
N GLU A 545 12.28 -51.10 -24.33
CA GLU A 545 11.32 -50.34 -25.12
C GLU A 545 11.35 -48.83 -24.78
N ARG A 546 11.48 -48.48 -23.49
CA ARG A 546 11.65 -47.10 -23.04
C ARG A 546 12.92 -46.47 -23.59
N ILE A 547 14.06 -47.16 -23.50
CA ILE A 547 15.35 -46.69 -24.03
C ILE A 547 15.26 -46.52 -25.55
N GLU A 548 14.70 -47.49 -26.27
CA GLU A 548 14.49 -47.41 -27.72
C GLU A 548 13.59 -46.24 -28.11
N TYR A 549 12.51 -46.00 -27.36
CA TYR A 549 11.62 -44.86 -27.56
C TYR A 549 12.35 -43.52 -27.39
N GLN A 550 13.15 -43.38 -26.32
CA GLN A 550 13.92 -42.16 -26.04
C GLN A 550 14.99 -41.87 -27.11
N ILE A 551 15.61 -42.90 -27.66
CA ILE A 551 16.56 -42.78 -28.78
C ILE A 551 15.85 -42.26 -30.05
N LEU A 552 14.62 -42.74 -30.30
CA LEU A 552 13.82 -42.34 -31.45
C LEU A 552 13.15 -40.97 -31.30
N HIS A 553 12.87 -40.54 -30.06
CA HIS A 553 12.16 -39.28 -29.73
C HIS A 553 12.96 -38.39 -28.76
N PRO A 554 14.18 -37.93 -29.14
CA PRO A 554 15.08 -37.23 -28.21
C PRO A 554 14.58 -35.87 -27.72
N LEU A 555 13.62 -35.25 -28.43
CA LEU A 555 13.05 -33.94 -28.07
C LEU A 555 11.87 -34.03 -27.09
N GLU A 556 11.22 -35.19 -26.97
CA GLU A 556 10.16 -35.42 -25.98
C GLU A 556 10.74 -35.83 -24.62
N ALA A 557 11.95 -36.38 -24.59
CA ALA A 557 12.65 -36.81 -23.38
C ALA A 557 13.13 -35.66 -22.47
N VAL A 558 13.10 -34.40 -22.93
CA VAL A 558 13.57 -33.22 -22.17
C VAL A 558 12.42 -32.55 -21.40
N GLY A 559 11.19 -33.06 -21.51
CA GLY A 559 9.99 -32.50 -20.90
C GLY A 559 9.18 -33.51 -20.09
N CYS A 560 9.74 -34.02 -18.99
CA CYS A 560 9.01 -34.57 -17.85
C CYS A 560 9.70 -34.09 -16.56
#